data_AF-A0A482J3J6-F1
#
_entry.id   AF-A0A482J3J6-F1
#
_cell.length_a   1.000
_cell.length_b   1.000
_cell.length_c   1.000
_cell.angle_alpha   90.00
_cell.angle_beta   90.00
_cell.angle_gamma   90.00
#
_symmetry.space_group_name_H-M   'P 1'
#
loop_
_entity.id
_entity.type
_entity.pdbx_description
1 polymer ?
#
loop_
_entity_poly.entity_id
_entity_poly.type
_entity_poly.pdbx_seq_one_letter_code
_entity_poly.pdbx_strand_id
1 'polypeptide(L)'
;MTNSLIRPTVGEVYQLLQGVSGLLVHFSGAPKGAGKTDAERLWFPDDLQKVLDGKAQGGLSASVVMPGDRFGQHYASNAVGCVGVILGLHSPQSLRCADAADCGSWTDQTGSRMCDAPASLSIQELALTISNRRQGCYNEWVIADYIPLGILAMPPFEVRTGGSPSDLPGGGDLSPELAGDSPVEVPKFLDLASVRRVFPSQPLYTMTGEGIALVGPDDSTSIILHDQIY
;
A
#
# COMPACT_ATOMS: atom_id res chain seq x y z
N MET A 1 -9.24 -38.33 -3.23
CA MET A 1 -9.86 -37.11 -3.80
C MET A 1 -8.82 -36.01 -3.66
N THR A 2 -8.30 -35.47 -4.75
CA THR A 2 -7.42 -34.30 -4.70
C THR A 2 -8.28 -33.10 -4.35
N ASN A 3 -8.13 -32.53 -3.15
CA ASN A 3 -8.70 -31.23 -2.81
C ASN A 3 -8.19 -30.23 -3.85
N SER A 4 -9.01 -29.84 -4.83
CA SER A 4 -8.63 -28.76 -5.73
C SER A 4 -8.58 -27.49 -4.92
N LEU A 5 -7.42 -26.85 -4.88
CA LEU A 5 -7.23 -25.55 -4.24
C LEU A 5 -8.20 -24.55 -4.89
N ILE A 6 -9.13 -24.02 -4.11
CA ILE A 6 -10.07 -22.99 -4.58
C ILE A 6 -9.33 -21.65 -4.54
N ARG A 7 -9.20 -21.00 -5.70
CA ARG A 7 -8.67 -19.64 -5.85
C ARG A 7 -9.59 -18.87 -6.81
N PRO A 8 -10.02 -17.64 -6.48
CA PRO A 8 -10.80 -16.83 -7.40
C PRO A 8 -9.94 -16.47 -8.61
N THR A 9 -10.61 -16.32 -9.74
CA THR A 9 -10.05 -15.69 -10.92
C THR A 9 -9.74 -14.21 -10.64
N VAL A 10 -8.83 -13.62 -11.42
CA VAL A 10 -8.53 -12.18 -11.34
C VAL A 10 -9.82 -11.36 -11.55
N GLY A 11 -10.67 -11.75 -12.49
CA GLY A 11 -11.94 -11.08 -12.76
C GLY A 11 -12.91 -11.12 -11.56
N GLU A 12 -13.01 -12.23 -10.84
CA GLU A 12 -13.83 -12.31 -9.62
C GLU A 12 -13.30 -11.37 -8.52
N VAL A 13 -11.97 -11.28 -8.35
CA VAL A 13 -11.37 -10.34 -7.39
C VAL A 13 -11.68 -8.90 -7.79
N TYR A 14 -11.53 -8.54 -9.07
CA TYR A 14 -11.80 -7.18 -9.53
C TYR A 14 -13.29 -6.82 -9.45
N GLN A 15 -14.20 -7.76 -9.72
CA GLN A 15 -15.63 -7.56 -9.49
C GLN A 15 -15.97 -7.33 -8.01
N LEU A 16 -15.33 -8.08 -7.11
CA LEU A 16 -15.47 -7.85 -5.67
C LEU A 16 -14.99 -6.45 -5.27
N LEU A 17 -13.81 -6.04 -5.76
CA LEU A 17 -13.27 -4.69 -5.52
C LEU A 17 -14.18 -3.61 -6.10
N GLN A 18 -14.70 -3.80 -7.31
CA GLN A 18 -15.64 -2.89 -7.96
C GLN A 18 -16.89 -2.66 -7.11
N GLY A 19 -17.43 -3.72 -6.50
CA GLY A 19 -18.61 -3.65 -5.64
C GLY A 19 -18.47 -2.73 -4.42
N VAL A 20 -17.23 -2.40 -4.02
CA VAL A 20 -16.94 -1.47 -2.92
C VAL A 20 -16.14 -0.25 -3.37
N SER A 21 -15.95 -0.04 -4.68
CA SER A 21 -15.02 0.96 -5.22
C SER A 21 -13.62 0.87 -4.61
N GLY A 22 -13.16 -0.37 -4.38
CA GLY A 22 -11.92 -0.67 -3.67
C GLY A 22 -10.71 -0.72 -4.59
N LEU A 23 -9.56 -0.28 -4.09
CA LEU A 23 -8.25 -0.42 -4.72
C LEU A 23 -7.32 -1.24 -3.83
N LEU A 24 -6.55 -2.13 -4.43
CA LEU A 24 -5.40 -2.79 -3.79
C LEU A 24 -4.20 -1.85 -3.83
N VAL A 25 -3.73 -1.40 -2.67
CA VAL A 25 -2.66 -0.41 -2.59
C VAL A 25 -1.59 -0.85 -1.61
N HIS A 26 -0.34 -0.87 -2.10
CA HIS A 26 0.83 -0.95 -1.25
C HIS A 26 1.31 0.45 -0.92
N PHE A 27 1.27 0.82 0.36
CA PHE A 27 1.67 2.14 0.82
C PHE A 27 3.16 2.21 1.16
N SER A 28 3.74 3.38 0.93
CA SER A 28 5.07 3.69 1.42
C SER A 28 5.11 3.52 2.94
N GLY A 29 6.22 2.99 3.45
CA GLY A 29 6.46 2.97 4.89
C GLY A 29 5.94 1.73 5.68
N ALA A 30 5.05 0.88 5.16
CA ALA A 30 4.51 -0.21 5.99
C ALA A 30 3.83 -1.39 5.25
N PRO A 31 4.38 -2.61 5.40
CA PRO A 31 5.79 -2.87 5.70
C PRO A 31 6.65 -2.21 4.61
N LYS A 32 7.70 -1.51 5.03
CA LYS A 32 8.59 -0.74 4.14
C LYS A 32 9.04 -1.64 2.98
N GLY A 33 8.75 -1.20 1.75
CA GLY A 33 8.90 -2.02 0.55
C GLY A 33 10.29 -2.67 0.43
N ALA A 34 10.29 -3.97 0.08
CA ALA A 34 11.38 -4.80 -0.45
C ALA A 34 12.81 -4.67 0.10
N GLY A 35 13.04 -4.03 1.25
CA GLY A 35 14.29 -4.15 1.97
C GLY A 35 14.41 -5.58 2.50
N LYS A 36 15.45 -6.32 2.10
CA LYS A 36 15.74 -7.65 2.64
C LYS A 36 16.17 -7.58 4.10
N THR A 37 16.66 -6.41 4.52
CA THR A 37 17.16 -6.14 5.87
C THR A 37 16.75 -4.73 6.32
N ASP A 38 16.80 -4.50 7.63
CA ASP A 38 16.68 -3.16 8.20
C ASP A 38 17.75 -2.18 7.69
N ALA A 39 18.89 -2.68 7.19
CA ALA A 39 19.95 -1.86 6.60
C ALA A 39 19.60 -1.39 5.17
N GLU A 40 18.68 -2.07 4.49
CA GLU A 40 18.15 -1.68 3.17
C GLU A 40 16.85 -0.88 3.30
N ARG A 41 16.54 -0.34 4.48
CA ARG A 41 15.36 0.51 4.72
C ARG A 41 15.29 1.60 3.67
N LEU A 42 14.33 1.44 2.77
CA LEU A 42 13.97 2.47 1.82
C LEU A 42 12.90 3.35 2.43
N TRP A 43 12.96 4.60 2.03
CA TRP A 43 11.99 5.61 2.40
C TRP A 43 11.36 6.17 1.15
N PHE A 44 10.28 6.93 1.35
CA PHE A 44 9.69 7.68 0.26
C PHE A 44 10.74 8.60 -0.38
N PRO A 45 10.87 8.66 -1.72
CA PRO A 45 10.06 7.95 -2.71
C PRO A 45 10.67 6.63 -3.23
N ASP A 46 11.89 6.30 -2.82
CA ASP A 46 12.69 5.21 -3.37
C ASP A 46 12.05 3.84 -3.13
N ASP A 47 11.31 3.67 -2.03
CA ASP A 47 10.55 2.45 -1.75
C ASP A 47 9.49 2.18 -2.81
N LEU A 48 8.64 3.18 -3.12
CA LEU A 48 7.63 3.08 -4.17
C LEU A 48 8.26 3.00 -5.57
N GLN A 49 9.38 3.68 -5.82
CA GLN A 49 10.07 3.57 -7.09
C GLN A 49 10.55 2.13 -7.36
N LYS A 50 11.04 1.40 -6.34
CA LYS A 50 11.37 -0.02 -6.51
C LYS A 50 10.15 -0.88 -6.85
N VAL A 51 8.98 -0.54 -6.31
CA VAL A 51 7.72 -1.24 -6.65
C VAL A 51 7.33 -0.97 -8.09
N LEU A 52 7.34 0.30 -8.53
CA LEU A 52 7.07 0.70 -9.91
C LEU A 52 8.04 0.05 -10.91
N ASP A 53 9.31 -0.06 -10.55
CA ASP A 53 10.36 -0.70 -11.36
C ASP A 53 10.24 -2.24 -11.41
N GLY A 54 9.27 -2.84 -10.70
CA GLY A 54 9.11 -4.29 -10.62
C GLY A 54 10.23 -5.00 -9.85
N LYS A 55 10.93 -4.30 -8.96
CA LYS A 55 12.02 -4.87 -8.14
C LYS A 55 11.51 -5.59 -6.89
N ALA A 56 10.22 -5.49 -6.59
CA ALA A 56 9.59 -6.05 -5.39
C ALA A 56 8.56 -7.17 -5.71
N GLN A 57 8.75 -7.91 -6.80
CA GLN A 57 7.78 -8.90 -7.32
C GLN A 57 7.61 -10.15 -6.44
N GLY A 58 8.51 -10.35 -5.47
CA GLY A 58 8.45 -11.46 -4.50
C GLY A 58 7.29 -11.36 -3.50
N GLY A 59 6.56 -10.24 -3.50
CA GLY A 59 5.35 -10.04 -2.69
C GLY A 59 5.38 -8.70 -1.93
N LEU A 60 4.25 -8.02 -1.93
CA LEU A 60 3.98 -6.80 -1.19
C LEU A 60 2.77 -7.01 -0.29
N SER A 61 2.81 -6.39 0.88
CA SER A 61 1.65 -6.26 1.73
C SER A 61 0.86 -5.04 1.26
N ALA A 62 -0.41 -5.24 0.96
CA ALA A 62 -1.32 -4.24 0.43
C ALA A 62 -2.60 -4.21 1.26
N SER A 63 -3.28 -3.08 1.23
CA SER A 63 -4.62 -2.94 1.81
C SER A 63 -5.64 -2.69 0.70
N VAL A 64 -6.86 -3.18 0.91
CA VAL A 64 -8.00 -2.76 0.11
C VAL A 64 -8.51 -1.44 0.68
N VAL A 65 -8.29 -0.35 -0.02
CA VAL A 65 -8.80 0.97 0.38
C VAL A 65 -10.00 1.36 -0.46
N MET A 66 -10.95 2.07 0.14
CA MET A 66 -12.19 2.50 -0.52
C MET A 66 -12.63 3.91 -0.09
N PRO A 67 -13.52 4.58 -0.85
CA PRO A 67 -14.12 5.85 -0.44
C PRO A 67 -14.66 5.81 1.00
N GLY A 68 -14.30 6.80 1.81
CA GLY A 68 -14.68 6.89 3.23
C GLY A 68 -13.68 6.27 4.22
N ASP A 69 -12.68 5.54 3.74
CA ASP A 69 -11.57 5.06 4.57
C ASP A 69 -10.77 6.22 5.19
N ARG A 70 -10.22 6.01 6.39
CA ARG A 70 -9.43 6.99 7.15
C ARG A 70 -7.94 6.71 7.02
N PHE A 71 -7.14 7.77 6.95
CA PHE A 71 -5.69 7.73 6.74
C PHE A 71 -4.95 8.60 7.75
N GLY A 72 -3.68 8.30 8.01
CA GLY A 72 -2.76 9.13 8.81
C GLY A 72 -2.97 9.15 10.34
N GLN A 73 -3.97 8.43 10.88
CA GLN A 73 -4.18 8.32 12.32
C GLN A 73 -3.61 7.00 12.85
N HIS A 74 -2.49 7.06 13.57
CA HIS A 74 -1.95 5.92 14.31
C HIS A 74 -3.08 5.32 15.18
N TYR A 75 -3.42 4.05 14.95
CA TYR A 75 -4.49 3.28 15.61
C TYR A 75 -5.94 3.54 15.18
N ALA A 76 -6.19 4.38 14.17
CA ALA A 76 -7.54 4.62 13.66
C ALA A 76 -7.62 4.74 12.13
N SER A 77 -6.63 4.20 11.41
CA SER A 77 -6.55 4.25 9.96
C SER A 77 -6.87 2.90 9.30
N ASN A 78 -7.50 2.97 8.14
CA ASN A 78 -7.81 1.82 7.29
C ASN A 78 -6.64 1.44 6.36
N ALA A 79 -5.53 2.17 6.44
CA ALA A 79 -4.26 1.91 5.78
C ALA A 79 -3.10 2.44 6.64
N VAL A 80 -1.91 1.88 6.46
CA VAL A 80 -0.71 2.26 7.25
C VAL A 80 0.09 3.39 6.60
N GLY A 81 -0.33 3.88 5.43
CA GLY A 81 0.27 5.05 4.79
C GLY A 81 -0.74 5.83 3.96
N CYS A 82 -0.29 6.96 3.42
CA CYS A 82 -1.16 7.88 2.68
C CYS A 82 -0.85 7.95 1.17
N VAL A 83 0.36 7.56 0.77
CA VAL A 83 0.80 7.52 -0.63
C VAL A 83 1.30 6.11 -0.95
N GLY A 84 0.79 5.52 -2.02
CA GLY A 84 1.07 4.13 -2.36
C GLY A 84 0.87 3.80 -3.84
N VAL A 85 1.34 2.63 -4.25
CA VAL A 85 1.17 2.11 -5.61
C VAL A 85 -0.08 1.24 -5.66
N ILE A 86 -0.96 1.51 -6.63
CA ILE A 86 -2.11 0.66 -6.93
C ILE A 86 -1.60 -0.59 -7.66
N LEU A 87 -1.96 -1.76 -7.15
CA LEU A 87 -1.52 -3.05 -7.65
C LEU A 87 -2.64 -3.77 -8.39
N GLY A 88 -2.33 -4.24 -9.60
CA GLY A 88 -3.08 -5.24 -10.35
C GLY A 88 -2.54 -6.65 -10.13
N LEU A 89 -3.40 -7.64 -10.28
CA LEU A 89 -3.06 -9.06 -10.27
C LEU A 89 -2.75 -9.51 -11.70
N HIS A 90 -1.60 -10.14 -11.91
CA HIS A 90 -1.28 -10.77 -13.18
C HIS A 90 -1.97 -12.13 -13.35
N SER A 91 -2.14 -12.87 -12.25
CA SER A 91 -2.78 -14.19 -12.22
C SER A 91 -3.52 -14.44 -10.90
N PRO A 92 -4.36 -15.49 -10.82
CA PRO A 92 -4.96 -15.92 -9.54
C PRO A 92 -3.92 -16.20 -8.44
N GLN A 93 -2.68 -16.56 -8.82
CA GLN A 93 -1.59 -16.86 -7.90
C GLN A 93 -0.90 -15.60 -7.37
N SER A 94 -1.14 -14.43 -7.98
CA SER A 94 -0.63 -13.15 -7.49
C SER A 94 -1.12 -12.86 -6.07
N LEU A 95 -2.36 -13.23 -5.75
CA LEU A 95 -2.91 -13.11 -4.40
C LEU A 95 -2.56 -14.34 -3.55
N ARG A 96 -1.56 -14.19 -2.66
CA ARG A 96 -1.05 -15.29 -1.83
C ARG A 96 -1.95 -15.57 -0.64
N CYS A 97 -2.29 -14.53 0.11
CA CYS A 97 -3.16 -14.58 1.29
C CYS A 97 -3.85 -13.23 1.50
N ALA A 98 -4.91 -13.25 2.29
CA ALA A 98 -5.67 -12.08 2.69
C ALA A 98 -6.22 -12.31 4.10
N ASP A 99 -6.18 -11.28 4.94
CA ASP A 99 -6.79 -11.29 6.28
C ASP A 99 -7.57 -9.98 6.50
N ALA A 100 -8.61 -10.01 7.34
CA ALA A 100 -9.39 -8.83 7.72
C ALA A 100 -8.61 -7.85 8.62
N ALA A 101 -7.48 -8.30 9.15
CA ALA A 101 -6.52 -7.55 9.94
C ALA A 101 -5.12 -7.75 9.34
N ASP A 102 -4.12 -7.98 10.20
CA ASP A 102 -2.74 -8.31 9.83
C ASP A 102 -2.63 -9.84 9.64
N CYS A 103 -2.18 -10.27 8.46
CA CYS A 103 -2.00 -11.69 8.14
C CYS A 103 -0.67 -12.25 8.70
N GLY A 104 0.13 -11.42 9.36
CA GLY A 104 1.41 -11.80 9.96
C GLY A 104 2.49 -12.09 8.93
N SER A 105 2.45 -11.43 7.76
CA SER A 105 3.38 -11.74 6.66
C SER A 105 4.83 -11.32 6.97
N TRP A 106 5.79 -12.13 6.54
CA TRP A 106 7.22 -11.91 6.76
C TRP A 106 8.02 -11.99 5.47
N THR A 107 9.19 -11.34 5.44
CA THR A 107 10.12 -11.46 4.31
C THR A 107 11.07 -12.64 4.57
N ASP A 108 11.25 -13.53 3.60
CA ASP A 108 12.23 -14.61 3.67
C ASP A 108 13.65 -14.13 3.31
N GLN A 109 14.63 -15.03 3.33
CA GLN A 109 16.03 -14.72 3.01
C GLN A 109 16.24 -14.28 1.54
N THR A 110 15.29 -14.56 0.65
CA THR A 110 15.36 -14.16 -0.76
C THR A 110 14.81 -12.76 -1.00
N GLY A 111 14.11 -12.18 -0.01
CA GLY A 111 13.37 -10.94 -0.15
C GLY A 111 11.92 -11.13 -0.57
N SER A 112 11.43 -12.38 -0.61
CA SER A 112 10.03 -12.69 -0.96
C SER A 112 9.15 -12.58 0.27
N ARG A 113 7.96 -11.97 0.11
CA ARG A 113 6.99 -11.88 1.20
C ARG A 113 6.16 -13.17 1.28
N MET A 114 6.28 -13.81 2.42
CA MET A 114 5.64 -15.06 2.79
C MET A 114 4.52 -14.79 3.78
N CYS A 115 3.53 -15.66 3.77
CA CYS A 115 2.50 -15.73 4.79
C CYS A 115 2.09 -17.21 4.90
N ASP A 116 1.42 -17.56 5.99
CA ASP A 116 0.76 -18.85 6.12
C ASP A 116 -0.46 -18.87 5.18
N ALA A 117 -0.19 -19.05 3.89
CA ALA A 117 -1.22 -19.01 2.86
C ALA A 117 -2.20 -20.17 3.11
N PRO A 118 -3.51 -19.89 3.29
CA PRO A 118 -4.46 -20.96 3.35
C PRO A 118 -4.45 -21.70 2.00
N ALA A 119 -4.59 -23.03 2.05
CA ALA A 119 -4.57 -23.86 0.85
C ALA A 119 -5.63 -23.38 -0.17
N SER A 120 -6.78 -22.93 0.32
CA SER A 120 -7.86 -22.31 -0.45
C SER A 120 -8.11 -20.88 0.04
N LEU A 121 -8.42 -19.99 -0.89
CA LEU A 121 -8.90 -18.64 -0.60
C LEU A 121 -10.08 -18.41 -1.54
N SER A 122 -11.30 -18.49 -1.03
CA SER A 122 -12.53 -18.29 -1.79
C SER A 122 -12.88 -16.82 -1.91
N ILE A 123 -13.72 -16.47 -2.91
CA ILE A 123 -14.18 -15.09 -3.07
C ILE A 123 -15.01 -14.61 -1.87
N GLN A 124 -15.74 -15.51 -1.20
CA GLN A 124 -16.50 -15.19 0.00
C GLN A 124 -15.58 -14.86 1.19
N GLU A 125 -14.48 -15.60 1.36
CA GLU A 125 -13.47 -15.28 2.38
C GLU A 125 -12.82 -13.92 2.10
N LEU A 126 -12.49 -13.61 0.84
CA LEU A 126 -11.99 -12.29 0.45
C LEU A 126 -12.97 -11.17 0.80
N ALA A 127 -14.27 -11.36 0.49
CA ALA A 127 -15.29 -10.39 0.83
C ALA A 127 -15.35 -10.15 2.36
N LEU A 128 -15.18 -11.19 3.17
CA LEU A 128 -15.11 -11.07 4.63
C LEU A 128 -13.88 -10.28 5.09
N THR A 129 -12.74 -10.38 4.40
CA THR A 129 -11.57 -9.55 4.75
C THR A 129 -11.81 -8.04 4.55
N ILE A 130 -12.78 -7.69 3.71
CA ILE A 130 -13.16 -6.28 3.46
C ILE A 130 -14.20 -5.84 4.47
N SER A 131 -15.26 -6.64 4.68
CA SER A 131 -16.41 -6.26 5.51
C SER A 131 -16.18 -6.41 7.01
N ASN A 132 -15.32 -7.35 7.43
CA ASN A 132 -15.00 -7.58 8.84
C ASN A 132 -13.75 -6.82 9.31
N ARG A 133 -13.30 -5.81 8.55
CA ARG A 133 -12.24 -4.91 9.01
C ARG A 133 -12.61 -4.35 10.38
N ARG A 134 -11.72 -4.52 11.36
CA ARG A 134 -11.89 -3.88 12.66
C ARG A 134 -11.92 -2.36 12.44
N GLN A 135 -12.80 -1.67 13.16
CA GLN A 135 -12.90 -0.22 13.04
C GLN A 135 -11.54 0.43 13.33
N GLY A 136 -11.06 1.26 12.40
CA GLY A 136 -9.75 1.91 12.51
C GLY A 136 -8.56 0.97 12.27
N CYS A 137 -8.77 -0.15 11.59
CA CYS A 137 -7.73 -1.10 11.21
C CYS A 137 -7.72 -1.31 9.68
N TYR A 138 -6.55 -1.62 9.14
CA TYR A 138 -6.35 -2.03 7.77
C TYR A 138 -6.55 -3.55 7.64
N ASN A 139 -6.96 -3.98 6.45
CA ASN A 139 -6.81 -5.37 6.06
C ASN A 139 -5.46 -5.57 5.36
N GLU A 140 -4.94 -6.78 5.38
CA GLU A 140 -3.69 -7.13 4.73
C GLU A 140 -3.90 -8.21 3.67
N TRP A 141 -3.51 -7.88 2.44
CA TRP A 141 -3.47 -8.78 1.30
C TRP A 141 -2.03 -8.86 0.80
N VAL A 142 -1.48 -10.07 0.68
CA VAL A 142 -0.13 -10.26 0.13
C VAL A 142 -0.21 -10.50 -1.38
N ILE A 143 0.31 -9.54 -2.14
CA ILE A 143 0.28 -9.53 -3.60
C ILE A 143 1.70 -9.71 -4.16
N ALA A 144 1.94 -10.81 -4.87
CA ALA A 144 3.15 -11.05 -5.65
C ALA A 144 2.84 -11.04 -7.15
N ASP A 145 3.85 -11.02 -8.01
CA ASP A 145 3.67 -11.01 -9.48
C ASP A 145 2.57 -10.00 -9.90
N TYR A 146 2.78 -8.74 -9.51
CA TYR A 146 1.78 -7.67 -9.65
C TYR A 146 2.12 -6.74 -10.83
N ILE A 147 1.10 -5.99 -11.23
CA ILE A 147 1.19 -4.94 -12.24
C ILE A 147 0.99 -3.59 -11.55
N PRO A 148 1.95 -2.65 -11.61
CA PRO A 148 1.72 -1.29 -11.14
C PRO A 148 0.70 -0.57 -12.03
N LEU A 149 -0.37 -0.02 -11.45
CA LEU A 149 -1.45 0.66 -12.18
C LEU A 149 -1.45 2.19 -12.00
N GLY A 150 -0.69 2.69 -11.03
CA GLY A 150 -0.54 4.11 -10.74
C GLY A 150 -0.28 4.39 -9.27
N ILE A 151 -0.39 5.66 -8.89
CA ILE A 151 -0.19 6.13 -7.52
C ILE A 151 -1.54 6.54 -6.93
N LEU A 152 -1.85 6.06 -5.72
CA LEU A 152 -2.91 6.63 -4.89
C LEU A 152 -2.29 7.59 -3.88
N ALA A 153 -2.86 8.78 -3.74
CA ALA A 153 -2.54 9.74 -2.69
C ALA A 153 -3.80 10.16 -1.94
N MET A 154 -3.80 9.97 -0.62
CA MET A 154 -4.91 10.29 0.28
C MET A 154 -4.47 11.29 1.36
N PRO A 155 -5.32 12.26 1.74
CA PRO A 155 -5.02 13.15 2.86
C PRO A 155 -4.83 12.33 4.15
N PRO A 156 -3.91 12.70 5.06
CA PRO A 156 -3.16 13.96 5.09
C PRO A 156 -1.90 13.99 4.20
N PHE A 157 -1.73 13.04 3.28
CA PHE A 157 -0.56 12.93 2.39
C PHE A 157 0.76 12.79 3.15
N GLU A 158 0.70 12.14 4.31
CA GLU A 158 1.86 11.85 5.14
C GLU A 158 2.69 10.72 4.51
N VAL A 159 3.98 10.98 4.32
CA VAL A 159 4.98 10.01 3.90
C VAL A 159 6.12 9.97 4.92
N ARG A 160 6.90 8.89 4.86
CA ARG A 160 8.04 8.68 5.76
C ARG A 160 9.32 8.83 4.95
N THR A 161 10.09 9.86 5.29
CA THR A 161 11.39 10.13 4.65
C THR A 161 12.52 9.88 5.62
N GLY A 162 13.71 9.75 5.06
CA GLY A 162 14.93 9.78 5.82
C GLY A 162 15.32 11.14 6.34
N GLY A 163 15.80 11.18 7.57
CA GLY A 163 16.43 12.37 8.12
C GLY A 163 17.47 12.07 9.20
N SER A 164 17.99 13.16 9.75
CA SER A 164 18.81 13.22 10.94
C SER A 164 17.91 13.36 12.19
N PRO A 165 18.35 12.88 13.37
CA PRO A 165 17.69 13.18 14.65
C PRO A 165 17.36 14.66 14.86
N SER A 166 18.20 15.55 14.31
CA SER A 166 17.99 17.00 14.36
C SER A 166 16.79 17.51 13.55
N ASP A 167 16.29 16.71 12.59
CA ASP A 167 15.12 17.02 11.77
C ASP A 167 13.79 16.74 12.51
N LEU A 168 13.85 16.08 13.68
CA LEU A 168 12.67 15.84 14.51
C LEU A 168 12.27 17.09 15.32
N PRO A 169 10.98 17.30 15.63
CA PRO A 169 10.55 18.35 16.54
C PRO A 169 11.25 18.21 17.91
N GLY A 170 12.05 19.22 18.31
CA GLY A 170 12.86 19.18 19.54
C GLY A 170 14.23 18.50 19.40
N GLY A 171 14.59 18.03 18.20
CA GLY A 171 15.87 17.35 17.92
C GLY A 171 17.10 18.26 18.01
N GLY A 172 16.93 19.57 17.92
CA GLY A 172 18.00 20.56 18.11
C GLY A 172 18.59 20.62 19.52
N ASP A 173 17.89 20.06 20.51
CA ASP A 173 18.32 20.02 21.92
C ASP A 173 18.99 18.68 22.31
N LEU A 174 19.11 17.74 21.38
CA LEU A 174 19.79 16.46 21.63
C LEU A 174 21.31 16.67 21.58
N SER A 175 22.02 16.22 22.63
CA SER A 175 23.47 16.27 22.61
C SER A 175 24.03 15.42 21.45
N PRO A 176 25.15 15.80 20.82
CA PRO A 176 25.76 15.03 19.73
C PRO A 176 26.05 13.57 20.08
N GLU A 177 26.24 13.27 21.36
CA GLU A 177 26.48 11.92 21.90
C GLU A 177 25.20 11.05 21.96
N LEU A 178 24.01 11.67 21.98
CA LEU A 178 22.71 11.00 21.99
C LEU A 178 22.05 10.94 20.60
N ALA A 179 22.50 11.78 19.66
CA ALA A 179 21.92 11.83 18.32
C ALA A 179 22.12 10.50 17.57
N GLY A 180 23.30 9.88 17.68
CA GLY A 180 23.64 8.69 16.89
C GLY A 180 23.67 8.96 15.37
N ASP A 181 24.54 8.27 14.64
CA ASP A 181 24.64 8.43 13.18
C ASP A 181 23.56 7.64 12.42
N SER A 182 22.61 7.03 13.14
CA SER A 182 21.58 6.20 12.51
C SER A 182 20.48 7.08 11.92
N PRO A 183 20.14 6.89 10.64
CA PRO A 183 19.10 7.67 10.01
C PRO A 183 17.75 7.46 10.72
N VAL A 184 17.04 8.56 11.02
CA VAL A 184 15.72 8.52 11.66
C VAL A 184 14.59 8.67 10.66
N GLU A 185 13.42 8.19 11.03
CA GLU A 185 12.20 8.33 10.24
C GLU A 185 11.53 9.67 10.54
N VAL A 186 11.41 10.51 9.52
CA VAL A 186 10.81 11.85 9.63
C VAL A 186 9.48 11.86 8.86
N PRO A 187 8.35 12.21 9.50
CA PRO A 187 7.11 12.44 8.78
C PRO A 187 7.25 13.68 7.89
N LYS A 188 6.80 13.57 6.64
CA LYS A 188 6.67 14.67 5.71
C LYS A 188 5.26 14.69 5.15
N PHE A 189 4.64 15.87 5.11
CA PHE A 189 3.33 16.06 4.51
C PHE A 189 3.50 16.64 3.11
N LEU A 190 2.86 16.01 2.14
CA LEU A 190 2.91 16.43 0.74
C LEU A 190 1.57 17.06 0.31
N ASP A 191 1.57 17.63 -0.89
CA ASP A 191 0.35 17.92 -1.66
C ASP A 191 0.35 17.07 -2.94
N LEU A 192 -0.77 17.07 -3.67
CA LEU A 192 -0.92 16.30 -4.91
C LEU A 192 0.12 16.73 -5.97
N ALA A 193 0.38 18.04 -6.11
CA ALA A 193 1.43 18.55 -6.98
C ALA A 193 2.81 17.97 -6.67
N SER A 194 3.17 17.84 -5.39
CA SER A 194 4.43 17.26 -4.95
C SER A 194 4.50 15.77 -5.24
N VAL A 195 3.42 15.01 -5.01
CA VAL A 195 3.37 13.59 -5.37
C VAL A 195 3.53 13.42 -6.89
N ARG A 196 2.85 14.24 -7.70
CA ARG A 196 2.97 14.22 -9.18
C ARG A 196 4.38 14.52 -9.64
N ARG A 197 5.07 15.50 -9.02
CA ARG A 197 6.47 15.82 -9.36
C ARG A 197 7.42 14.66 -9.08
N VAL A 198 7.13 13.89 -8.03
CA VAL A 198 7.92 12.70 -7.68
C VAL A 198 7.66 11.55 -8.67
N PHE A 199 6.42 11.33 -9.08
CA PHE A 199 6.04 10.26 -10.01
C PHE A 199 5.42 10.80 -11.31
N PRO A 200 6.17 11.57 -12.13
CA PRO A 200 5.60 12.32 -13.25
C PRO A 200 5.09 11.45 -14.40
N SER A 201 5.55 10.20 -14.48
CA SER A 201 5.15 9.24 -15.52
C SER A 201 3.97 8.37 -15.12
N GLN A 202 3.49 8.47 -13.87
CA GLN A 202 2.42 7.61 -13.35
C GLN A 202 1.10 8.37 -13.31
N PRO A 203 -0.04 7.70 -13.60
CA PRO A 203 -1.34 8.27 -13.29
C PRO A 203 -1.47 8.42 -11.76
N LEU A 204 -1.96 9.58 -11.34
CA LEU A 204 -2.17 9.92 -9.94
C LEU A 204 -3.67 9.89 -9.64
N TYR A 205 -4.05 9.13 -8.62
CA TYR A 205 -5.42 8.96 -8.18
C TYR A 205 -5.59 9.46 -6.74
N THR A 206 -6.82 9.80 -6.39
CA THR A 206 -7.28 10.05 -5.03
C THR A 206 -8.69 9.50 -4.87
N MET A 207 -9.24 9.51 -3.65
CA MET A 207 -10.63 9.13 -3.40
C MET A 207 -11.37 10.28 -2.72
N THR A 208 -12.62 10.45 -3.09
CA THR A 208 -13.54 11.44 -2.54
C THR A 208 -14.78 10.72 -2.01
N GLY A 209 -15.72 11.47 -1.41
CA GLY A 209 -17.03 10.91 -1.05
C GLY A 209 -17.85 10.42 -2.25
N GLU A 210 -17.50 10.83 -3.48
CA GLU A 210 -18.19 10.46 -4.71
C GLU A 210 -17.58 9.22 -5.40
N GLY A 211 -16.38 8.80 -5.01
CA GLY A 211 -15.69 7.66 -5.62
C GLY A 211 -14.21 7.89 -5.83
N ILE A 212 -13.64 7.11 -6.76
CA ILE A 212 -12.24 7.22 -7.17
C ILE A 212 -12.10 8.35 -8.19
N ALA A 213 -11.08 9.19 -8.04
CA ALA A 213 -10.81 10.31 -8.92
C ALA A 213 -9.39 10.22 -9.51
N LEU A 214 -9.28 10.48 -10.81
CA LEU A 214 -8.01 10.78 -11.47
C LEU A 214 -7.64 12.25 -11.21
N VAL A 215 -6.38 12.52 -10.88
CA VAL A 215 -5.87 13.87 -10.64
C VAL A 215 -5.21 14.40 -11.92
N GLY A 216 -5.78 15.46 -12.49
CA GLY A 216 -5.29 16.19 -13.66
C GLY A 216 -4.05 17.05 -13.38
N PRO A 217 -3.33 17.51 -14.43
CA PRO A 217 -2.06 18.23 -14.31
C PRO A 217 -2.13 19.56 -13.55
N ASP A 218 -3.33 20.13 -13.44
CA ASP A 218 -3.70 21.36 -12.71
C ASP A 218 -4.28 21.06 -11.33
N ASP A 219 -4.08 19.83 -10.82
CA ASP A 219 -4.66 19.29 -9.59
C ASP A 219 -6.20 19.24 -9.57
N SER A 220 -6.85 19.40 -10.73
CA SER A 220 -8.27 19.07 -10.89
C SER A 220 -8.51 17.58 -10.67
N THR A 221 -9.70 17.22 -10.18
CA THR A 221 -10.09 15.83 -9.99
C THR A 221 -11.28 15.48 -10.89
N SER A 222 -11.21 14.33 -11.53
CA SER A 222 -12.32 13.77 -12.32
C SER A 222 -12.67 12.38 -11.81
N ILE A 223 -13.93 12.17 -11.43
CA ILE A 223 -14.42 10.84 -11.03
C ILE A 223 -14.29 9.88 -12.20
N ILE A 224 -13.74 8.70 -11.93
CA ILE A 224 -13.56 7.63 -12.90
C ILE A 224 -14.23 6.35 -12.42
N LEU A 225 -14.55 5.47 -13.35
CA LEU A 225 -15.06 4.15 -13.08
C LEU A 225 -13.91 3.21 -12.68
N HIS A 226 -14.24 2.21 -11.88
CA HIS A 226 -13.27 1.22 -11.38
C HIS A 226 -12.60 0.40 -12.49
N ASP A 227 -13.35 0.09 -13.56
CA ASP A 227 -12.87 -0.64 -14.75
C ASP A 227 -11.94 0.20 -15.64
N GLN A 228 -11.79 1.50 -15.38
CA GLN A 228 -10.77 2.32 -16.02
C GLN A 228 -9.40 2.15 -15.36
N ILE A 229 -9.32 1.44 -14.23
CA ILE A 229 -8.09 1.14 -13.48
C ILE A 229 -7.69 -0.33 -13.65
N TYR A 230 -8.65 -1.26 -13.51
CA TYR A 230 -8.44 -2.71 -13.46
C TYR A 230 -8.83 -3.46 -14.73
#